data_AF-A0A4D8QE41-F1
#
_entry.id   AF-A0A4D8QE41-F1
#
_cell.length_a   1.000
_cell.length_b   1.000
_cell.length_c   1.000
_cell.angle_alpha   90.00
_cell.angle_beta   90.00
_cell.angle_gamma   90.00
#
_symmetry.space_group_name_H-M   'P 1'
#
loop_
_entity.id
_entity.type
_entity.pdbx_description
1 polymer ?
#
loop_
_entity_poly.entity_id
_entity_poly.type
_entity_poly.pdbx_seq_one_letter_code
_entity_poly.pdbx_strand_id
1 'polypeptide(L)'
;MPALADGTPTSLNVLIRRARLTPEDTVLVRHADPKANDTRLFNGWRTSDPDFETYYRLQNPRTKPAFEDGRTVLQFIKVPPQFVAKQNARTLFIGAWRCIGRPVPAGTDDVDPYRRENGADYGYVRYPRDRFFMISEMDEFVGRLLIDWGPSERAWRQWAYRRDKTVVSMLDDPLGPFPRSQPPGEAA
;
A
#
# COMPACT_ATOMS: atom_id res chain seq x y z
N MET A 1 10.16 -15.54 -13.73
CA MET A 1 10.04 -15.27 -15.18
C MET A 1 10.15 -13.76 -15.38
N PRO A 2 11.05 -13.28 -16.24
CA PRO A 2 11.15 -11.86 -16.59
C PRO A 2 9.97 -11.45 -17.49
N ALA A 3 9.51 -10.21 -17.35
CA ALA A 3 8.56 -9.43 -18.18
C ALA A 3 7.31 -10.13 -18.77
N LEU A 4 6.20 -9.38 -18.78
CA LEU A 4 5.08 -9.62 -19.71
C LEU A 4 5.64 -9.51 -21.15
N ALA A 5 6.01 -10.65 -21.73
CA ALA A 5 6.88 -10.74 -22.91
C ALA A 5 6.21 -10.40 -24.25
N ASP A 6 5.04 -9.78 -24.26
CA ASP A 6 4.25 -9.60 -25.48
C ASP A 6 3.58 -8.22 -25.62
N GLY A 7 3.81 -7.28 -24.70
CA GLY A 7 3.20 -5.95 -24.78
C GLY A 7 1.67 -5.95 -24.63
N THR A 8 1.08 -7.09 -24.27
CA THR A 8 -0.36 -7.22 -24.01
C THR A 8 -0.68 -6.56 -22.67
N PRO A 9 -1.61 -5.57 -22.62
CA PRO A 9 -2.08 -5.01 -21.37
C PRO A 9 -2.59 -6.13 -20.45
N THR A 10 -1.93 -6.34 -19.32
CA THR A 10 -2.36 -7.31 -18.31
C THR A 10 -3.22 -6.60 -17.28
N SER A 11 -4.24 -7.29 -16.75
CA SER A 11 -5.04 -6.76 -15.65
C SER A 11 -4.50 -7.18 -14.30
N LEU A 12 -4.70 -6.37 -13.27
CA LEU A 12 -4.27 -6.68 -11.91
C LEU A 12 -4.91 -7.99 -11.42
N ASN A 13 -6.17 -8.26 -11.77
CA ASN A 13 -6.82 -9.50 -11.35
C ASN A 13 -6.17 -10.75 -11.97
N VAL A 14 -5.51 -10.65 -13.13
CA VAL A 14 -4.68 -11.75 -13.67
C VAL A 14 -3.48 -12.01 -12.75
N LEU A 15 -2.79 -10.96 -12.28
CA LEU A 15 -1.66 -11.09 -11.36
C LEU A 15 -2.09 -11.66 -10.00
N ILE A 16 -3.22 -11.19 -9.46
CA ILE A 16 -3.82 -11.70 -8.21
C ILE A 16 -4.06 -13.22 -8.32
N ARG A 17 -4.68 -13.68 -9.41
CA ARG A 17 -4.95 -15.11 -9.61
C ARG A 17 -3.67 -15.92 -9.83
N ARG A 18 -2.67 -15.38 -10.54
CA ARG A 18 -1.35 -16.02 -10.70
C ARG A 18 -0.63 -16.20 -9.37
N ALA A 19 -0.76 -15.23 -8.47
CA ALA A 19 -0.28 -15.29 -7.09
C ALA A 19 -1.12 -16.23 -6.18
N ARG A 20 -2.11 -16.94 -6.74
CA ARG A 20 -3.04 -17.82 -6.00
C ARG A 20 -3.88 -17.09 -4.93
N LEU A 21 -4.13 -15.80 -5.17
CA LEU A 21 -5.04 -14.99 -4.39
C LEU A 21 -6.37 -14.83 -5.14
N THR A 22 -7.42 -14.43 -4.42
CA THR A 22 -8.80 -14.34 -4.95
C THR A 22 -9.23 -12.87 -5.05
N PRO A 23 -9.51 -12.32 -6.25
CA PRO A 23 -9.98 -10.93 -6.39
C PRO A 23 -11.25 -10.59 -5.61
N GLU A 24 -12.13 -11.56 -5.42
CA GLU A 24 -13.39 -11.44 -4.69
C GLU A 24 -13.18 -11.19 -3.19
N ASP A 25 -12.11 -11.77 -2.63
CA ASP A 25 -11.68 -11.60 -1.23
C ASP A 25 -10.56 -10.55 -1.08
N THR A 26 -10.26 -9.79 -2.14
CA THR A 26 -9.16 -8.83 -2.18
C THR A 26 -9.67 -7.40 -2.22
N VAL A 27 -9.25 -6.59 -1.25
CA VAL A 27 -9.43 -5.14 -1.26
C VAL A 27 -8.14 -4.45 -1.72
N LEU A 28 -8.31 -3.40 -2.51
CA LEU A 28 -7.25 -2.51 -2.98
C LEU A 28 -7.27 -1.25 -2.14
N VAL A 29 -6.13 -0.84 -1.61
CA VAL A 29 -5.98 0.38 -0.80
C VAL A 29 -4.93 1.28 -1.43
N ARG A 30 -5.24 2.56 -1.65
CA ARG A 30 -4.30 3.55 -2.19
C ARG A 30 -4.03 4.64 -1.16
N HIS A 31 -2.76 4.75 -0.77
CA HIS A 31 -2.22 5.85 0.02
C HIS A 31 -1.97 7.07 -0.86
N ALA A 32 -2.92 7.98 -0.84
CA ALA A 32 -2.85 9.29 -1.46
C ALA A 32 -3.52 10.29 -0.51
N ASP A 33 -2.72 10.95 0.30
CA ASP A 33 -3.17 11.81 1.39
C ASP A 33 -2.40 13.13 1.37
N PRO A 34 -2.98 14.16 0.72
CA PRO A 34 -2.39 15.48 0.67
C PRO A 34 -2.16 16.09 2.06
N LYS A 35 -2.97 15.72 3.07
CA LYS A 35 -2.80 16.23 4.43
C LYS A 35 -1.57 15.65 5.13
N ALA A 36 -1.24 14.39 4.81
CA ALA A 36 -0.04 13.70 5.29
C ALA A 36 1.20 13.99 4.43
N ASN A 37 1.07 14.79 3.36
CA ASN A 37 2.07 15.02 2.32
C ASN A 37 2.45 13.73 1.56
N ASP A 38 1.88 13.56 0.36
CA ASP A 38 2.10 12.39 -0.52
C ASP A 38 3.59 12.04 -0.70
N THR A 39 4.46 13.04 -0.88
CA THR A 39 5.90 12.82 -1.06
C THR A 39 6.55 12.29 0.21
N ARG A 40 6.11 12.77 1.39
CA ARG A 40 6.60 12.29 2.68
C ARG A 40 6.16 10.84 2.93
N LEU A 41 4.91 10.51 2.64
CA LEU A 41 4.41 9.13 2.72
C LEU A 41 5.18 8.19 1.79
N PHE A 42 5.36 8.58 0.53
CA PHE A 42 6.13 7.82 -0.45
C PHE A 42 7.56 7.56 0.03
N ASN A 43 8.23 8.58 0.55
CA ASN A 43 9.59 8.42 1.08
C ASN A 43 9.63 7.56 2.36
N GLY A 44 8.62 7.64 3.22
CA GLY A 44 8.48 6.78 4.40
C GLY A 44 8.47 5.31 4.00
N TRP A 45 7.57 4.92 3.09
CA TRP A 45 7.56 3.56 2.52
C TRP A 45 8.91 3.20 1.87
N ARG A 46 9.39 4.07 0.97
CA ARG A 46 10.58 3.80 0.16
C ARG A 46 11.84 3.57 0.99
N THR A 47 11.94 4.19 2.15
CA THR A 47 13.13 4.12 3.03
C THR A 47 12.93 3.21 4.24
N SER A 48 11.89 2.36 4.19
CA SER A 48 11.55 1.42 5.28
C SER A 48 11.36 2.12 6.63
N ASP A 49 10.74 3.30 6.62
CA ASP A 49 10.47 4.05 7.84
C ASP A 49 9.39 3.33 8.67
N PRO A 50 9.65 2.97 9.94
CA PRO A 50 8.65 2.34 10.81
C PRO A 50 7.39 3.19 10.98
N ASP A 51 7.47 4.51 10.86
CA ASP A 51 6.33 5.41 10.94
C ASP A 51 5.29 5.13 9.84
N PHE A 52 5.75 4.65 8.68
CA PHE A 52 4.86 4.32 7.57
C PHE A 52 3.89 3.20 7.95
N GLU A 53 4.36 2.22 8.73
CA GLU A 53 3.49 1.16 9.23
C GLU A 53 2.45 1.68 10.23
N THR A 54 2.88 2.51 11.17
CA THR A 54 1.96 3.13 12.14
C THR A 54 0.85 3.88 11.41
N TYR A 55 1.21 4.64 10.37
CA TYR A 55 0.28 5.36 9.52
C TYR A 55 -0.76 4.46 8.84
N TYR A 56 -0.34 3.44 8.08
CA TYR A 56 -1.33 2.64 7.33
C TYR A 56 -2.17 1.74 8.24
N ARG A 57 -1.74 1.47 9.48
CA ARG A 57 -2.52 0.68 10.45
C ARG A 57 -3.48 1.51 11.28
N LEU A 58 -3.23 2.80 11.44
CA LEU A 58 -4.10 3.73 12.15
C LEU A 58 -5.09 4.36 11.15
N GLN A 59 -6.38 4.11 11.34
CA GLN A 59 -7.39 4.46 10.37
C GLN A 59 -8.54 5.24 10.99
N ASN A 60 -9.03 6.24 10.25
CA ASN A 60 -10.22 6.98 10.62
C ASN A 60 -11.49 6.14 10.28
N PRO A 61 -12.28 5.66 11.24
CA PRO A 61 -13.45 4.83 10.94
C PRO A 61 -14.49 5.56 10.07
N ARG A 62 -14.52 6.90 10.09
CA ARG A 62 -15.42 7.71 9.24
C ARG A 62 -15.10 7.56 7.74
N THR A 63 -13.87 7.20 7.37
CA THR A 63 -13.48 6.93 5.97
C THR A 63 -13.79 5.50 5.52
N LYS A 64 -14.36 4.67 6.41
CA LYS A 64 -14.73 3.28 6.16
C LYS A 64 -13.57 2.47 5.55
N PRO A 65 -12.41 2.40 6.23
CA PRO A 65 -11.24 1.66 5.76
C PRO A 65 -11.58 0.19 5.51
N ALA A 66 -12.27 -0.45 6.47
CA ALA A 66 -12.87 -1.78 6.39
C ALA A 66 -11.97 -2.81 5.68
N PHE A 67 -10.71 -2.88 6.10
CA PHE A 67 -9.74 -3.85 5.57
C PHE A 67 -10.17 -5.29 5.86
N GLU A 68 -10.81 -5.49 7.01
CA GLU A 68 -11.32 -6.77 7.49
C GLU A 68 -12.46 -7.34 6.64
N ASP A 69 -13.05 -6.55 5.75
CA ASP A 69 -14.03 -7.05 4.79
C ASP A 69 -13.38 -8.04 3.81
N GLY A 70 -12.11 -7.81 3.45
CA GLY A 70 -11.34 -8.68 2.57
C GLY A 70 -10.43 -9.60 3.38
N ARG A 71 -10.13 -10.79 2.84
CA ARG A 71 -9.09 -11.65 3.40
C ARG A 71 -7.69 -11.14 3.06
N THR A 72 -7.56 -10.49 1.90
CA THR A 72 -6.31 -9.95 1.38
C THR A 72 -6.44 -8.46 1.12
N VAL A 73 -5.42 -7.69 1.52
CA VAL A 73 -5.31 -6.26 1.25
C VAL A 73 -4.08 -6.02 0.38
N LEU A 74 -4.29 -5.54 -0.83
CA LEU A 74 -3.20 -5.05 -1.68
C LEU A 74 -3.08 -3.56 -1.46
N GLN A 75 -1.94 -3.13 -0.94
CA GLN A 75 -1.69 -1.71 -0.73
C GLN A 75 -0.90 -1.12 -1.89
N PHE A 76 -1.24 0.12 -2.20
CA PHE A 76 -0.63 0.93 -3.22
C PHE A 76 -0.34 2.32 -2.67
N ILE A 77 0.60 3.02 -3.28
CA ILE A 77 0.96 4.38 -2.89
C ILE A 77 1.01 5.31 -4.10
N LYS A 78 0.65 6.57 -3.88
CA LYS A 78 0.83 7.61 -4.88
C LYS A 78 2.32 7.91 -5.06
N VAL A 79 2.81 7.80 -6.29
CA VAL A 79 4.20 8.08 -6.66
C VAL A 79 4.36 9.55 -7.05
N PRO A 80 5.32 10.28 -6.46
CA PRO A 80 5.64 11.62 -6.88
C PRO A 80 6.15 11.67 -8.33
N PRO A 81 5.79 12.70 -9.13
CA PRO A 81 6.10 12.74 -10.57
C PRO A 81 7.59 12.66 -10.91
N GLN A 82 8.49 13.08 -10.02
CA GLN A 82 9.93 12.97 -10.23
C GLN A 82 10.47 11.53 -10.30
N PHE A 83 9.71 10.54 -9.81
CA PHE A 83 10.10 9.12 -9.88
C PHE A 83 9.48 8.39 -11.08
N VAL A 84 8.48 8.98 -11.73
CA VAL A 84 7.78 8.38 -12.87
C VAL A 84 7.53 9.46 -13.94
N ALA A 85 8.54 9.66 -14.79
CA ALA A 85 8.61 10.82 -15.69
C ALA A 85 7.56 10.85 -16.82
N LYS A 86 6.82 9.76 -17.09
CA LYS A 86 6.01 9.64 -18.33
C LYS A 86 4.70 8.86 -18.22
N GLN A 87 4.26 8.47 -17.03
CA GLN A 87 3.05 7.66 -16.90
C GLN A 87 1.97 8.42 -16.14
N ASN A 88 0.75 8.45 -16.72
CA ASN A 88 -0.46 8.86 -16.00
C ASN A 88 -0.71 7.97 -14.76
N ALA A 89 -0.12 6.77 -14.75
CA ALA A 89 -0.08 5.87 -13.62
C ALA A 89 0.90 6.35 -12.55
N ARG A 90 0.34 6.90 -11.47
CA ARG A 90 1.08 7.30 -10.28
C ARG A 90 0.76 6.42 -9.09
N THR A 91 0.42 5.15 -9.31
CA THR A 91 -0.01 4.25 -8.24
C THR A 91 0.83 2.98 -8.29
N LEU A 92 1.73 2.86 -7.31
CA LEU A 92 2.72 1.80 -7.20
C LEU A 92 2.27 0.77 -6.17
N PHE A 93 2.42 -0.50 -6.49
CA PHE A 93 2.18 -1.59 -5.57
C PHE A 93 3.27 -1.65 -4.50
N ILE A 94 2.86 -1.69 -3.22
CA ILE A 94 3.78 -1.66 -2.08
C ILE A 94 3.73 -2.91 -1.20
N GLY A 95 2.86 -3.87 -1.53
CA GLY A 95 2.79 -5.17 -0.86
C GLY A 95 1.39 -5.73 -0.72
N ALA A 96 1.33 -6.96 -0.22
CA ALA A 96 0.12 -7.67 0.13
C ALA A 96 0.09 -7.96 1.64
N TRP A 97 -1.09 -7.85 2.25
CA TRP A 97 -1.31 -8.16 3.66
C TRP A 97 -2.49 -9.13 3.80
N ARG A 98 -2.46 -9.94 4.85
CA ARG A 98 -3.68 -10.57 5.40
C ARG A 98 -4.29 -9.66 6.44
N CYS A 99 -5.61 -9.61 6.47
CA CYS A 99 -6.37 -9.00 7.56
C CYS A 99 -7.25 -10.07 8.21
N ILE A 100 -7.02 -10.34 9.49
CA ILE A 100 -7.71 -11.35 10.27
C ILE A 100 -8.41 -10.66 11.44
N GLY A 101 -9.72 -10.50 11.31
CA GLY A 101 -10.55 -9.89 12.35
C GLY A 101 -10.57 -8.36 12.30
N ARG A 102 -11.30 -7.80 13.26
CA ARG A 102 -11.63 -6.37 13.31
C ARG A 102 -10.47 -5.54 13.87
N PRO A 103 -10.36 -4.26 13.47
CA PRO A 103 -9.48 -3.32 14.16
C PRO A 103 -9.96 -3.10 15.60
N VAL A 104 -9.08 -2.54 16.43
CA VAL A 104 -9.38 -2.16 17.82
C VAL A 104 -9.39 -0.63 17.94
N PRO A 105 -10.05 -0.05 18.96
CA PRO A 105 -9.92 1.37 19.24
C PRO A 105 -8.44 1.77 19.42
N ALA A 106 -8.06 2.92 18.88
CA ALA A 106 -6.73 3.48 19.07
C ALA A 106 -6.53 3.92 20.54
N GLY A 107 -5.36 3.63 21.09
CA GLY A 107 -4.94 4.11 22.42
C GLY A 107 -4.37 5.53 22.38
N THR A 108 -4.05 6.06 23.56
CA THR A 108 -3.43 7.40 23.69
C THR A 108 -2.02 7.47 23.09
N ASP A 109 -1.35 6.32 22.95
CA ASP A 109 -0.01 6.23 22.35
C ASP A 109 -0.05 6.02 20.82
N ASP A 110 -1.24 5.80 20.25
CA ASP A 110 -1.43 5.60 18.82
C ASP A 110 -1.52 6.95 18.09
N VAL A 111 -0.36 7.58 17.84
CA VAL A 111 -0.26 8.88 17.14
C VAL A 111 0.00 8.67 15.64
N ASP A 112 -0.74 9.36 14.78
CA ASP A 112 -0.45 9.41 13.33
C ASP A 112 0.85 10.20 13.10
N PRO A 113 1.95 9.57 12.62
CA PRO A 113 3.25 10.24 12.53
C PRO A 113 3.34 11.26 11.37
N TYR A 114 2.42 11.20 10.41
CA TYR A 114 2.41 12.13 9.27
C TYR A 114 1.45 13.29 9.49
N ARG A 115 0.33 13.07 10.19
CA ARG A 115 -0.65 14.11 10.52
C ARG A 115 -0.47 14.74 11.90
N ARG A 116 0.29 14.08 12.79
CA ARG A 116 0.45 14.47 14.20
C ARG A 116 -0.88 14.51 14.96
N GLU A 117 -1.78 13.61 14.61
CA GLU A 117 -3.10 13.46 15.23
C GLU A 117 -3.06 12.32 16.24
N ASN A 118 -3.55 12.54 17.45
CA ASN A 118 -3.69 11.47 18.43
C ASN A 118 -4.90 10.58 18.08
N GLY A 119 -4.68 9.29 17.92
CA GLY A 119 -5.72 8.35 17.51
C GLY A 119 -6.90 8.29 18.48
N ALA A 120 -6.66 8.33 19.79
CA ALA A 120 -7.73 8.31 20.78
C ALA A 120 -8.60 9.58 20.71
N ASP A 121 -7.97 10.76 20.62
CA ASP A 121 -8.68 12.05 20.56
C ASP A 121 -9.56 12.16 19.31
N TYR A 122 -9.11 11.58 18.20
CA TYR A 122 -9.83 11.62 16.91
C TYR A 122 -10.79 10.44 16.72
N GLY A 123 -10.81 9.48 17.65
CA GLY A 123 -11.63 8.27 17.58
C GLY A 123 -11.21 7.31 16.46
N TYR A 124 -9.90 7.20 16.21
CA TYR A 124 -9.33 6.29 15.23
C TYR A 124 -9.37 4.85 15.72
N VAL A 125 -9.20 3.93 14.77
CA VAL A 125 -9.04 2.51 15.02
C VAL A 125 -7.68 2.06 14.52
N ARG A 126 -7.12 1.03 15.14
CA ARG A 126 -5.83 0.45 14.76
C ARG A 126 -5.99 -1.01 14.41
N TYR A 127 -5.37 -1.44 13.31
CA TYR A 127 -5.25 -2.86 12.97
C TYR A 127 -4.06 -3.48 13.73
N PRO A 128 -4.22 -4.46 14.63
CA PRO A 128 -3.10 -5.10 15.35
C PRO A 128 -2.12 -5.87 14.44
N ARG A 129 -0.83 -5.98 14.81
CA ARG A 129 0.22 -6.62 13.97
C ARG A 129 -0.05 -8.11 13.75
N ASP A 130 -0.50 -8.79 14.81
CA ASP A 130 -0.90 -10.20 14.82
C ASP A 130 -2.14 -10.49 13.95
N ARG A 131 -2.88 -9.45 13.57
CA ARG A 131 -4.10 -9.52 12.76
C ARG A 131 -3.94 -8.89 11.38
N PHE A 132 -2.93 -8.07 11.18
CA PHE A 132 -2.67 -7.36 9.94
C PHE A 132 -1.20 -7.43 9.61
N PHE A 133 -0.81 -8.41 8.80
CA PHE A 133 0.58 -8.76 8.53
C PHE A 133 0.81 -8.98 7.05
N MET A 134 2.03 -8.65 6.61
CA MET A 134 2.46 -8.78 5.22
C MET A 134 2.59 -10.25 4.82
N ILE A 135 2.33 -10.55 3.55
CA ILE A 135 2.45 -11.88 2.96
C ILE A 135 3.25 -11.83 1.66
N SER A 136 3.87 -12.95 1.29
CA SER A 136 4.90 -13.00 0.26
C SER A 136 4.41 -13.36 -1.16
N GLU A 137 3.13 -13.69 -1.33
CA GLU A 137 2.56 -14.19 -2.60
C GLU A 137 2.74 -13.20 -3.77
N MET A 138 3.01 -11.92 -3.50
CA MET A 138 3.19 -10.87 -4.51
C MET A 138 4.48 -10.05 -4.33
N ASP A 139 5.47 -10.56 -3.57
CA ASP A 139 6.70 -9.82 -3.27
C ASP A 139 7.49 -9.41 -4.52
N GLU A 140 7.44 -10.22 -5.58
CA GLU A 140 8.11 -9.92 -6.85
C GLU A 140 7.61 -8.63 -7.53
N PHE A 141 6.45 -8.11 -7.13
CA PHE A 141 5.86 -6.90 -7.68
C PHE A 141 6.09 -5.65 -6.82
N VAL A 142 6.57 -5.82 -5.59
CA VAL A 142 6.75 -4.72 -4.63
C VAL A 142 7.72 -3.70 -5.20
N GLY A 143 7.28 -2.44 -5.26
CA GLY A 143 8.07 -1.34 -5.79
C GLY A 143 8.29 -1.37 -7.30
N ARG A 144 7.68 -2.32 -8.02
CA ARG A 144 7.85 -2.49 -9.47
C ARG A 144 6.56 -2.32 -10.25
N LEU A 145 5.45 -2.82 -9.72
CA LEU A 145 4.17 -2.84 -10.41
C LEU A 145 3.47 -1.48 -10.33
N LEU A 146 3.31 -0.83 -11.49
CA LEU A 146 2.53 0.39 -11.65
C LEU A 146 1.17 0.07 -12.27
N ILE A 147 0.11 0.60 -11.67
CA ILE A 147 -1.26 0.45 -12.15
C ILE A 147 -1.92 1.80 -12.43
N ASP A 148 -2.89 1.80 -13.33
CA ASP A 148 -3.85 2.90 -13.43
C ASP A 148 -4.93 2.71 -12.36
N TRP A 149 -5.04 3.68 -11.45
CA TRP A 149 -6.08 3.68 -10.42
C TRP A 149 -7.46 4.04 -11.00
N GLY A 150 -7.48 4.74 -12.14
CA GLY A 150 -8.67 5.26 -12.80
C GLY A 150 -9.23 6.54 -12.15
N PRO A 151 -10.31 7.11 -12.73
CA PRO A 151 -10.86 8.42 -12.35
C PRO A 151 -11.48 8.47 -10.94
N SER A 152 -11.63 7.32 -10.28
CA SER A 152 -12.11 7.22 -8.88
C SER A 152 -10.98 7.47 -7.87
N GLU A 153 -10.13 8.48 -8.11
CA GLU A 153 -8.97 8.79 -7.27
C GLU A 153 -9.33 9.18 -5.83
N ARG A 154 -10.58 9.60 -5.59
CA ARG A 154 -11.11 9.93 -4.26
C ARG A 154 -11.36 8.70 -3.38
N ALA A 155 -11.55 7.53 -4.00
CA ALA A 155 -11.80 6.30 -3.26
C ALA A 155 -10.48 5.65 -2.86
N TRP A 156 -10.14 5.76 -1.57
CA TRP A 156 -9.00 5.13 -0.90
C TRP A 156 -9.04 3.60 -0.99
N ARG A 157 -10.24 3.01 -0.82
CA ARG A 157 -10.48 1.55 -0.79
C ARG A 157 -11.39 1.13 -1.94
N GLN A 158 -11.04 0.07 -2.65
CA GLN A 158 -11.86 -0.53 -3.72
C GLN A 158 -11.82 -2.06 -3.64
N TRP A 159 -12.84 -2.74 -4.15
CA TRP A 159 -12.82 -4.20 -4.30
C TRP A 159 -12.16 -4.58 -5.62
N ALA A 160 -11.21 -5.53 -5.60
CA ALA A 160 -10.45 -5.91 -6.79
C ALA A 160 -11.36 -6.50 -7.89
N TYR A 161 -12.29 -7.38 -7.53
CA TYR A 161 -13.23 -7.96 -8.50
C TYR A 161 -14.19 -6.94 -9.14
N ARG A 162 -14.50 -5.82 -8.47
CA ARG A 162 -15.40 -4.77 -9.00
C ARG A 162 -14.67 -3.73 -9.84
N ARG A 163 -13.34 -3.66 -9.70
CA ARG A 163 -12.48 -2.60 -10.22
C ARG A 163 -11.16 -3.20 -10.66
N ASP A 164 -11.22 -4.06 -11.67
CA ASP A 164 -10.00 -4.60 -12.27
C ASP A 164 -9.13 -3.46 -12.81
N LYS A 165 -7.87 -3.42 -12.39
CA LYS A 165 -6.95 -2.32 -12.67
C LYS A 165 -6.08 -2.69 -13.85
N THR A 166 -5.86 -1.72 -14.73
CA THR A 166 -4.90 -1.88 -15.82
C THR A 166 -3.49 -1.82 -15.26
N VAL A 167 -2.67 -2.84 -15.54
CA VAL A 167 -1.23 -2.78 -15.32
C VAL A 167 -0.63 -1.87 -16.39
N VAL A 168 0.06 -0.82 -15.96
CA VAL A 168 0.60 0.20 -16.87
C VAL A 168 2.05 -0.10 -17.17
N SER A 169 2.83 -0.50 -16.17
CA SER A 169 4.18 -0.98 -16.39
C SER A 169 4.69 -1.82 -15.23
N MET A 170 5.79 -2.53 -15.50
CA MET A 170 6.64 -3.17 -14.52
C MET A 170 8.01 -2.50 -14.60
N LEU A 171 8.52 -2.00 -13.48
CA LEU A 171 9.84 -1.39 -13.43
C LEU A 171 10.93 -2.48 -13.33
N ASP A 172 11.98 -2.33 -14.13
CA ASP A 172 13.16 -3.20 -14.11
C ASP A 172 13.92 -3.12 -12.78
N ASP A 173 13.92 -1.94 -12.15
CA ASP A 173 14.43 -1.70 -10.81
C ASP A 173 13.29 -1.24 -9.88
N PRO A 174 13.19 -1.79 -8.66
CA PRO A 174 12.15 -1.40 -7.72
C PRO A 174 12.42 0.00 -7.20
N LEU A 175 11.38 0.82 -7.03
CA LEU A 175 11.51 2.13 -6.39
C LEU A 175 11.73 2.05 -4.88
N GLY A 176 11.64 0.87 -4.27
CA GLY A 176 11.77 0.59 -2.84
C GLY A 176 11.02 -0.71 -2.45
N PRO A 177 10.94 -1.06 -1.16
CA PRO A 177 11.64 -0.41 -0.06
C PRO A 177 13.15 -0.70 -0.14
N PHE A 178 13.96 0.33 0.07
CA PHE A 178 15.40 0.16 0.26
C PHE A 178 15.67 0.02 1.75
N PRO A 179 16.51 -0.94 2.17
CA PRO A 179 17.03 -0.91 3.53
C PRO A 179 17.76 0.43 3.72
N ARG A 180 17.59 1.07 4.88
CA ARG A 180 18.50 2.15 5.24
C ARG A 180 19.89 1.52 5.26
N SER A 181 20.84 2.09 4.52
CA SER A 181 22.25 1.88 4.87
C SER A 181 22.36 2.19 6.35
N GLN A 182 22.73 1.19 7.17
CA GLN A 182 23.12 1.46 8.55
C GLN A 182 24.10 2.64 8.51
N PRO A 183 23.96 3.64 9.41
CA PRO A 183 25.03 4.62 9.54
C PRO A 183 26.36 3.85 9.75
N PRO A 184 27.46 4.27 9.11
CA PRO A 184 28.74 3.62 9.33
C PRO A 184 29.15 3.80 10.81
N GLY A 185 29.36 2.69 11.52
CA GLY A 185 29.78 2.63 12.94
C GLY A 185 28.60 2.71 13.90
N GLU A 186 28.42 1.80 14.85
CA GLU A 186 29.42 1.34 15.81
C GLU A 186 29.79 -0.15 15.66
N ALA A 187 31.08 -0.37 15.42
CA ALA A 187 31.77 -1.58 15.80
C ALA A 187 32.22 -1.41 17.26
N ALA A 188 31.76 -2.30 18.15
CA ALA A 188 32.48 -2.89 19.29
C ALA A 188 31.53 -3.82 20.06
#